data_AF-A0A2D7Z9N9-F1
#
_entry.id   AF-A0A2D7Z9N9-F1
#
_cell.length_a   1.000
_cell.length_b   1.000
_cell.length_c   1.000
_cell.angle_alpha   90.00
_cell.angle_beta   90.00
_cell.angle_gamma   90.00
#
_symmetry.space_group_name_H-M   'P 1'
#
loop_
_entity.id
_entity.type
_entity.pdbx_description
1 polymer ?
#
loop_
_entity_poly.entity_id
_entity_poly.type
_entity_poly.pdbx_seq_one_letter_code
_entity_poly.pdbx_strand_id
1 'polypeptide(L)'
;MTKHMISIYLDAFTPEISGDRDSTGEFYFVTRSGMNSHRWPIEKELKLEAGITYDEEKNNLLLSLTTEKEEIDVEFLVAEKDWGQDDLFLQIIKRIEIQEGITDFELANEGYCSMKIRVATSQA
;
A
#
# COMPACT_ATOMS: atom_id res chain seq x y z
N MET A 1 12.73 26.44 1.13
CA MET A 1 11.64 25.50 1.39
C MET A 1 12.23 24.36 2.18
N THR A 2 11.54 23.85 3.20
CA THR A 2 12.04 22.74 4.01
C THR A 2 11.88 21.45 3.21
N LYS A 3 12.93 20.62 3.23
CA LYS A 3 12.93 19.33 2.54
C LYS A 3 12.44 18.27 3.52
N HIS A 4 11.50 17.44 3.09
CA HIS A 4 10.94 16.36 3.89
C HIS A 4 11.22 15.00 3.25
N MET A 5 11.62 14.03 4.06
CA MET A 5 11.65 12.62 3.70
C MET A 5 10.33 11.99 4.13
N ILE A 6 9.67 11.30 3.20
CA ILE A 6 8.40 10.63 3.42
C ILE A 6 8.63 9.15 3.17
N SER A 7 8.23 8.31 4.13
CA SER A 7 8.24 6.85 4.01
C SER A 7 6.84 6.31 4.29
N ILE A 8 6.31 5.57 3.33
CA ILE A 8 4.96 5.00 3.35
C ILE A 8 5.11 3.50 3.53
N TYR A 9 4.40 2.96 4.51
CA TYR A 9 4.46 1.57 4.91
C TYR A 9 3.07 0.94 4.88
N LEU A 10 3.03 -0.33 4.50
CA LEU A 10 1.91 -1.20 4.76
C LEU A 10 2.01 -1.71 6.21
N ASP A 11 1.05 -1.32 7.05
CA ASP A 11 0.98 -1.77 8.46
C ASP A 11 0.11 -3.03 8.59
N ALA A 12 -0.97 -3.13 7.82
CA ALA A 12 -1.78 -4.34 7.70
C ALA A 12 -2.56 -4.40 6.39
N PHE A 13 -2.88 -5.60 5.93
CA PHE A 13 -3.77 -5.83 4.78
C PHE A 13 -4.71 -7.01 5.05
N THR A 14 -5.99 -6.86 4.73
CA THR A 14 -6.98 -7.95 4.83
C THR A 14 -7.75 -8.04 3.52
N PRO A 15 -7.59 -9.11 2.72
CA PRO A 15 -8.48 -9.39 1.60
C PRO A 15 -9.81 -9.94 2.14
N GLU A 16 -10.95 -9.45 1.67
CA GLU A 16 -12.29 -9.99 1.98
C GLU A 16 -12.65 -11.18 1.07
N ILE A 17 -12.01 -11.24 -0.11
CA ILE A 17 -12.11 -12.33 -1.07
C ILE A 17 -10.70 -12.70 -1.53
N SER A 18 -10.49 -13.96 -1.92
CA SER A 18 -9.20 -14.46 -2.39
C SER A 18 -9.23 -14.83 -3.88
N GLY A 19 -10.22 -14.35 -4.64
CA GLY A 19 -10.46 -14.74 -6.04
C GLY A 19 -10.96 -16.19 -6.20
N ASP A 20 -10.27 -17.12 -5.56
CA ASP A 20 -10.59 -18.52 -5.41
C ASP A 20 -11.14 -18.80 -4.02
N ARG A 21 -12.44 -19.11 -3.96
CA ARG A 21 -13.10 -19.58 -2.74
C ARG A 21 -12.39 -20.84 -2.25
N ASP A 22 -11.81 -20.78 -1.05
CA ASP A 22 -11.03 -21.84 -0.38
C ASP A 22 -9.56 -22.00 -0.85
N SER A 23 -8.99 -21.02 -1.56
CA SER A 23 -7.56 -20.99 -1.93
C SER A 23 -6.85 -19.73 -1.44
N THR A 24 -5.52 -19.77 -1.45
CA THR A 24 -4.64 -18.66 -1.06
C THR A 24 -4.30 -17.82 -2.29
N GLY A 25 -4.74 -16.57 -2.32
CA GLY A 25 -4.47 -15.62 -3.41
C GLY A 25 -3.06 -15.03 -3.34
N GLU A 26 -2.44 -14.78 -4.49
CA GLU A 26 -1.11 -14.17 -4.62
C GLU A 26 -1.23 -12.65 -4.84
N PHE A 27 -1.01 -11.85 -3.81
CA PHE A 27 -1.19 -10.40 -3.84
C PHE A 27 0.12 -9.64 -4.09
N TYR A 28 0.00 -8.51 -4.78
CA TYR A 28 1.05 -7.50 -4.87
C TYR A 28 0.48 -6.08 -4.77
N PHE A 29 1.35 -5.16 -4.36
CA PHE A 29 1.05 -3.76 -4.07
C PHE A 29 1.93 -2.89 -4.96
N VAL A 30 1.35 -1.85 -5.54
CA VAL A 30 2.09 -0.81 -6.27
C VAL A 30 1.74 0.54 -5.68
N THR A 31 2.74 1.28 -5.23
CA THR A 31 2.55 2.62 -4.68
C THR A 31 3.33 3.63 -5.52
N ARG A 32 2.66 4.71 -5.96
CA ARG A 32 3.25 5.70 -6.87
C ARG A 32 3.02 7.13 -6.40
N SER A 33 4.02 7.99 -6.58
CA SER A 33 3.87 9.44 -6.45
C SER A 33 4.83 10.16 -7.39
N GLY A 34 4.26 10.93 -8.32
CA GLY A 34 5.03 11.58 -9.38
C GLY A 34 5.80 10.55 -10.22
N MET A 35 7.13 10.69 -10.28
CA MET A 35 8.01 9.76 -11.00
C MET A 35 8.46 8.56 -10.15
N ASN A 36 8.12 8.53 -8.85
CA ASN A 36 8.49 7.42 -7.97
C ASN A 36 7.39 6.36 -8.01
N SER A 37 7.78 5.11 -8.23
CA SER A 37 6.89 3.95 -8.21
C SER A 37 7.63 2.81 -7.56
N HIS A 38 6.96 2.07 -6.69
CA HIS A 38 7.54 0.90 -6.04
C HIS A 38 6.50 -0.22 -5.96
N ARG A 39 6.96 -1.44 -6.19
CA ARG A 39 6.16 -2.66 -6.12
C ARG A 39 6.63 -3.45 -4.91
N TRP A 40 5.69 -3.91 -4.09
CA TRP A 40 5.96 -4.77 -2.94
C TRP A 40 5.00 -5.98 -2.93
N PRO A 41 5.47 -7.17 -2.51
CA PRO A 41 6.88 -7.49 -2.30
C PRO A 41 7.66 -7.56 -3.63
N ILE A 42 8.98 -7.39 -3.58
CA ILE A 42 9.84 -7.29 -4.78
C ILE A 42 10.12 -8.66 -5.39
N GLU A 43 10.42 -9.65 -4.56
CA GLU A 43 10.96 -10.95 -4.99
C GLU A 43 9.98 -12.12 -4.78
N LYS A 44 8.93 -11.93 -3.99
CA LYS A 44 7.94 -12.98 -3.66
C LYS A 44 6.54 -12.40 -3.61
N GLU A 45 5.54 -13.20 -3.96
CA GLU A 45 4.14 -12.82 -3.80
C GLU A 45 3.68 -13.00 -2.35
N LEU A 46 2.75 -12.15 -1.92
CA LEU A 46 2.12 -12.27 -0.62
C LEU A 46 0.92 -13.21 -0.73
N LYS A 47 1.01 -14.39 -0.11
CA LYS A 47 -0.03 -15.43 -0.18
C LYS A 47 -1.01 -15.28 0.97
N LEU A 48 -2.26 -14.91 0.69
CA LEU A 48 -3.28 -14.68 1.71
C LEU A 48 -4.61 -15.35 1.43
N GLU A 49 -5.27 -15.79 2.50
CA GLU A 49 -6.62 -16.31 2.49
C GLU A 49 -7.62 -15.18 2.74
N ALA A 50 -8.82 -15.31 2.18
CA ALA A 50 -9.92 -14.38 2.43
C ALA A 50 -10.25 -14.29 3.93
N GLY A 51 -10.42 -13.06 4.42
CA GLY A 51 -10.70 -12.73 5.81
C GLY A 51 -9.48 -12.80 6.74
N ILE A 52 -8.30 -13.21 6.26
CA ILE A 52 -7.09 -13.30 7.08
C ILE A 52 -6.26 -12.02 6.94
N THR A 53 -6.09 -11.32 8.05
CA THR A 53 -5.24 -10.12 8.11
C THR A 53 -3.76 -10.50 8.08
N TYR A 54 -3.03 -9.94 7.14
CA TYR A 54 -1.58 -9.88 7.12
C TYR A 54 -1.07 -8.72 7.96
N ASP A 55 -0.25 -9.02 8.98
CA ASP A 55 0.39 -8.05 9.88
C ASP A 55 1.81 -8.48 10.34
N GLU A 56 2.46 -9.41 9.61
CA GLU A 56 3.58 -10.21 10.12
C GLU A 56 4.85 -9.42 10.50
N GLU A 57 5.10 -8.25 9.87
CA GLU A 57 6.19 -7.34 10.26
C GLU A 57 5.75 -5.89 10.05
N LYS A 58 5.72 -5.10 11.13
CA LYS A 58 5.53 -3.65 11.04
C LYS A 58 6.63 -3.07 10.14
N ASN A 59 6.26 -2.19 9.20
CA ASN A 59 7.12 -1.43 8.30
C ASN A 59 7.48 -2.08 6.94
N ASN A 60 6.54 -2.75 6.28
CA ASN A 60 6.67 -3.10 4.87
C ASN A 60 6.69 -1.83 4.00
N LEU A 61 7.88 -1.38 3.62
CA LEU A 61 8.07 -0.12 2.89
C LEU A 61 7.41 -0.21 1.50
N LEU A 62 6.35 0.57 1.31
CA LEU A 62 5.66 0.70 0.04
C LEU A 62 6.25 1.78 -0.83
N LEU A 63 6.72 2.90 -0.26
CA LEU A 63 7.34 3.99 -1.03
C LEU A 63 8.21 4.86 -0.11
N SER A 64 9.36 5.33 -0.60
CA SER A 64 10.13 6.37 0.06
C SER A 64 10.51 7.45 -0.95
N LEU A 65 10.34 8.72 -0.59
CA LEU A 65 10.69 9.85 -1.44
C LEU A 65 11.08 11.08 -0.63
N THR A 66 11.72 12.03 -1.31
CA THR A 66 12.02 13.34 -0.73
C THR A 66 11.32 14.43 -1.53
N THR A 67 10.73 15.42 -0.85
CA THR A 67 9.96 16.50 -1.48
C THR A 67 10.08 17.81 -0.69
N GLU A 68 9.84 18.93 -1.36
CA GLU A 68 9.71 20.28 -0.76
C GLU A 68 8.26 20.78 -0.78
N LYS A 69 7.32 19.95 -1.26
CA LYS A 69 5.89 20.26 -1.29
C LYS A 69 5.28 20.16 0.11
N GLU A 70 4.12 20.79 0.27
CA GLU A 70 3.28 20.68 1.49
C GLU A 70 2.29 19.51 1.40
N GLU A 71 2.01 19.01 0.19
CA GLU A 71 1.16 17.84 -0.06
C GLU A 71 1.71 16.98 -1.20
N ILE A 72 1.40 15.68 -1.17
CA ILE A 72 1.63 14.74 -2.27
C ILE A 72 0.38 13.92 -2.56
N ASP A 73 0.15 13.65 -3.84
CA ASP A 73 -0.82 12.64 -4.25
C ASP A 73 -0.08 11.30 -4.40
N VAL A 74 -0.65 10.26 -3.78
CA VAL A 74 -0.11 8.90 -3.78
C VAL A 74 -1.16 7.94 -4.30
N GLU A 75 -0.85 7.25 -5.39
CA GLU A 75 -1.64 6.14 -5.89
C GLU A 75 -1.26 4.88 -5.13
N PHE A 76 -2.25 4.20 -4.58
CA PHE A 76 -2.16 2.87 -4.00
C PHE A 76 -2.93 1.91 -4.90
N LEU A 77 -2.25 0.89 -5.40
CA LEU A 77 -2.83 -0.19 -6.19
C LEU A 77 -2.56 -1.52 -5.51
N VAL A 78 -3.59 -2.35 -5.40
CA VAL A 78 -3.50 -3.74 -4.94
C VAL A 78 -4.16 -4.62 -5.98
N ALA A 79 -3.45 -5.67 -6.38
CA ALA A 79 -4.00 -6.66 -7.28
C ALA A 79 -3.63 -8.07 -6.81
N GLU A 80 -4.53 -9.00 -7.11
CA GLU A 80 -4.27 -10.42 -7.05
C GLU A 80 -3.76 -10.88 -8.43
N LYS A 81 -2.74 -11.73 -8.42
CA LYS A 81 -2.15 -12.29 -9.63
C LYS A 81 -2.93 -13.55 -10.02
N ASP A 82 -3.59 -13.52 -11.17
CA ASP A 82 -4.24 -14.68 -11.79
C ASP A 82 -3.62 -15.00 -13.17
N TRP A 83 -3.71 -16.27 -13.58
CA TRP A 83 -3.21 -16.78 -14.86
C TRP A 83 -4.06 -16.30 -16.03
N GLY A 84 -3.83 -15.06 -16.47
CA GLY A 84 -4.42 -14.52 -17.70
C GLY A 84 -4.88 -13.07 -17.56
N GLN A 85 -5.08 -12.61 -16.32
CA GLN A 85 -5.39 -11.23 -15.98
C GLN A 85 -5.05 -11.01 -14.50
N ASP A 86 -4.55 -9.83 -14.15
CA ASP A 86 -4.45 -9.45 -12.73
C ASP A 86 -5.80 -8.90 -12.27
N ASP A 87 -6.33 -9.42 -11.17
CA ASP A 87 -7.58 -8.97 -10.59
C ASP A 87 -7.32 -7.75 -9.71
N LEU A 88 -7.92 -6.62 -10.08
CA LEU A 88 -7.76 -5.37 -9.35
C LEU A 88 -8.61 -5.37 -8.09
N PHE A 89 -7.95 -5.29 -6.93
CA PHE A 89 -8.61 -5.24 -5.62
C PHE A 89 -8.81 -3.82 -5.12
N LEU A 90 -7.84 -2.94 -5.38
CA LEU A 90 -7.90 -1.55 -4.92
C LEU A 90 -7.09 -0.69 -5.87
N GLN A 91 -7.64 0.47 -6.24
CA GLN A 91 -6.89 1.56 -6.88
C GLN A 91 -7.42 2.89 -6.36
N ILE A 92 -6.66 3.55 -5.49
CA ILE A 92 -7.06 4.80 -4.86
C ILE A 92 -5.91 5.80 -4.93
N ILE A 93 -6.22 7.03 -5.33
CA ILE A 93 -5.31 8.17 -5.19
C ILE A 93 -5.65 8.89 -3.89
N LYS A 94 -4.72 8.90 -2.95
CA LYS A 94 -4.84 9.60 -1.67
C LYS A 94 -3.91 10.81 -1.66
N ARG A 95 -4.50 11.98 -1.40
CA ARG A 95 -3.75 13.17 -1.04
C ARG A 95 -3.29 13.08 0.41
N ILE A 96 -2.00 13.30 0.63
CA ILE A 96 -1.35 13.25 1.94
C ILE A 96 -0.73 14.61 2.21
N GLU A 97 -1.18 15.27 3.27
CA GLU A 97 -0.56 16.49 3.80
C GLU A 97 0.75 16.14 4.52
N ILE A 98 1.79 16.93 4.28
CA ILE A 98 3.12 16.70 4.82
C ILE A 98 3.22 17.39 6.17
N GLN A 99 3.16 16.59 7.22
CA GLN A 99 3.34 17.00 8.60
C GLN A 99 4.38 16.08 9.24
N GLU A 100 5.36 16.64 9.94
CA GLU A 100 6.38 15.85 10.62
C GLU A 100 5.76 14.92 11.67
N GLY A 101 6.28 13.69 11.75
CA GLY A 101 5.77 12.66 12.64
C GLY A 101 5.18 11.47 11.89
N ILE A 102 4.21 10.83 12.52
CA ILE A 102 3.58 9.60 12.04
C ILE A 102 2.09 9.86 11.86
N THR A 103 1.58 9.53 10.68
CA THR A 103 0.15 9.56 10.37
C THR A 103 -0.27 8.19 9.85
N ASP A 104 -1.30 7.63 10.47
CA ASP A 104 -1.89 6.35 10.06
C ASP A 104 -3.28 6.59 9.44
N PHE A 105 -3.61 5.86 8.39
CA PHE A 105 -4.95 5.87 7.79
C PHE A 105 -5.31 4.52 7.18
N GLU A 106 -6.60 4.32 6.90
CA GLU A 106 -7.12 3.12 6.27
C GLU A 106 -7.65 3.43 4.87
N LEU A 107 -7.38 2.53 3.93
CA LEU A 107 -7.96 2.48 2.60
C LEU A 107 -8.74 1.18 2.47
N ALA A 108 -9.93 1.23 1.89
CA ALA A 108 -10.76 0.04 1.72
C ALA A 108 -11.48 0.08 0.37
N ASN A 109 -11.70 -1.10 -0.21
CA ASN A 109 -12.67 -1.33 -1.27
C ASN A 109 -13.68 -2.36 -0.75
N GLU A 110 -14.91 -1.91 -0.51
CA GLU A 110 -15.95 -2.69 0.16
C GLU A 110 -16.21 -4.01 -0.57
N GLY A 111 -16.13 -5.12 0.17
CA GLY A 111 -16.28 -6.48 -0.39
C GLY A 111 -15.03 -7.05 -1.08
N TYR A 112 -13.93 -6.29 -1.14
CA TYR A 112 -12.67 -6.74 -1.75
C TYR A 112 -11.51 -6.78 -0.75
N CYS A 113 -11.18 -5.66 -0.11
CA CYS A 113 -10.08 -5.61 0.86
C CYS A 113 -10.07 -4.34 1.73
N SER A 114 -9.29 -4.38 2.80
CA SER A 114 -8.89 -3.24 3.61
C SER A 114 -7.37 -3.21 3.80
N MET A 115 -6.82 -2.00 3.90
CA MET A 115 -5.39 -1.74 4.00
C MET A 115 -5.10 -0.60 4.98
N LYS A 116 -4.26 -0.86 5.98
CA LYS A 116 -3.77 0.14 6.93
C LYS A 116 -2.40 0.64 6.49
N ILE A 117 -2.31 1.95 6.30
CA ILE A 117 -1.12 2.64 5.83
C ILE A 117 -0.57 3.50 6.95
N ARG A 118 0.75 3.42 7.15
CA ARG A 118 1.52 4.32 7.98
C ARG A 118 2.39 5.22 7.12
N VAL A 119 2.36 6.52 7.39
CA VAL A 119 3.25 7.51 6.78
C VAL A 119 4.14 8.09 7.86
N ALA A 120 5.44 7.93 7.70
CA ALA A 120 6.44 8.59 8.51
C ALA A 120 7.06 9.74 7.71
N THR A 121 7.00 10.95 8.27
CA THR A 121 7.58 12.15 7.68
C THR A 121 8.61 12.74 8.62
N SER A 122 9.81 13.02 8.11
CA SER A 122 10.86 13.71 8.85
C SER A 122 11.46 14.82 8.00
N GLN A 123 12.06 15.82 8.64
CA GLN A 123 12.94 16.75 7.92
C GLN A 123 14.13 15.96 7.33
N ALA A 124 14.47 16.23 6.07
CA ALA A 124 15.54 15.58 5.31
C ALA A 124 16.85 16.38 5.32
#